data_AF-A0A1M5K6C4-F1
#
_entry.id   AF-A0A1M5K6C4-F1
#
_cell.length_a   1.000
_cell.length_b   1.000
_cell.length_c   1.000
_cell.angle_alpha   90.00
_cell.angle_beta   90.00
_cell.angle_gamma   90.00
#
_symmetry.space_group_name_H-M   'P 1'
#
loop_
_entity.id
_entity.type
_entity.pdbx_description
1 polymer ?
#
loop_
_entity_poly.entity_id
_entity_poly.type
_entity_poly.pdbx_seq_one_letter_code
_entity_poly.pdbx_strand_id
1 'polypeptide(L)'
;MKKVFLFLLIIPFSQLKSQWIENALQNPEEFVNPLIGSLSKPSLSNGNTYPAVTVPHGMNLWTPQTGKNGNGWQYTYDADKIRGIKQTHQPSPWMNDYGMFSIMPITGKMRFNEDERASWFSHKSEVSKPYYYSVYLADHDVTAEITPTERAAQLRLTYPDS
;
A
#
# COMPACT_ATOMS: atom_id res chain seq x y z
N MET A 1 -13.22 -6.22 -83.88
CA MET A 1 -13.66 -5.03 -83.10
C MET A 1 -14.38 -5.57 -81.86
N LYS A 2 -14.05 -5.31 -80.59
CA LYS A 2 -13.10 -4.47 -79.87
C LYS A 2 -12.54 -5.34 -78.71
N LYS A 3 -11.22 -5.32 -78.45
CA LYS A 3 -10.65 -5.97 -77.26
C LYS A 3 -10.89 -5.08 -76.05
N VAL A 4 -11.65 -5.55 -75.06
CA VAL A 4 -11.88 -4.82 -73.80
C VAL A 4 -10.73 -5.19 -72.86
N PHE A 5 -9.83 -4.24 -72.58
CA PHE A 5 -8.79 -4.40 -71.56
C PHE A 5 -9.38 -4.05 -70.19
N LEU A 6 -9.45 -5.03 -69.29
CA LEU A 6 -9.85 -4.82 -67.91
C LEU A 6 -8.61 -4.32 -67.14
N PHE A 7 -8.54 -3.01 -66.86
CA PHE A 7 -7.54 -2.45 -65.96
C PHE A 7 -7.96 -2.73 -64.51
N LEU A 8 -7.30 -3.69 -63.86
CA LEU A 8 -7.38 -3.88 -62.41
C LEU A 8 -6.67 -2.71 -61.71
N LEU A 9 -7.43 -1.81 -61.11
CA LEU A 9 -6.91 -0.80 -60.19
C LEU A 9 -6.38 -1.52 -58.93
N ILE A 10 -5.06 -1.68 -58.82
CA ILE A 10 -4.42 -2.09 -57.57
C ILE A 10 -4.41 -0.84 -56.68
N ILE A 11 -5.39 -0.73 -55.79
CA ILE A 11 -5.35 0.24 -54.69
C ILE A 11 -4.21 -0.22 -53.77
N PRO A 12 -3.15 0.59 -53.55
CA PRO A 12 -2.16 0.23 -52.55
C PRO A 12 -2.87 0.23 -51.21
N PHE A 13 -2.98 -0.95 -50.62
CA PHE A 13 -3.45 -1.13 -49.25
C PHE A 13 -2.40 -0.49 -48.34
N SER A 14 -2.45 0.83 -48.20
CA SER A 14 -1.68 1.55 -47.19
C SER A 14 -2.10 0.94 -45.86
N GLN A 15 -1.17 0.24 -45.22
CA GLN A 15 -1.34 -0.25 -43.87
C GLN A 15 -1.65 0.97 -43.00
N LEU A 16 -2.93 1.22 -42.75
CA LEU A 16 -3.38 1.97 -41.61
C LEU A 16 -2.92 1.16 -40.40
N LYS A 17 -1.69 1.42 -39.95
CA LYS A 17 -1.30 1.09 -38.59
C LYS A 17 -2.24 1.91 -37.72
N SER A 18 -3.33 1.27 -37.29
CA SER A 18 -4.01 1.66 -36.07
C SER A 18 -2.90 1.94 -35.05
N GLN A 19 -2.86 3.16 -34.52
CA GLN A 19 -2.05 3.45 -33.35
C GLN A 19 -2.67 2.67 -32.20
N TRP A 20 -2.35 1.38 -32.14
CA TRP A 20 -2.45 0.65 -30.89
C TRP A 20 -1.64 1.46 -29.90
N ILE A 21 -2.28 1.91 -28.82
CA ILE A 21 -1.58 2.48 -27.69
C ILE A 21 -0.64 1.37 -27.20
N GLU A 22 0.62 1.39 -27.62
CA GLU A 22 1.64 0.41 -27.20
C GLU A 22 1.90 0.50 -25.69
N ASN A 23 1.40 1.55 -25.04
CA ASN A 23 1.32 1.69 -23.59
C ASN A 23 -0.03 1.19 -23.03
N ALA A 24 -0.42 -0.05 -23.34
CA ALA A 24 -1.32 -0.75 -22.44
C ALA A 24 -0.64 -0.71 -21.06
N LEU A 25 -1.36 -0.23 -20.03
CA LEU A 25 -0.87 -0.01 -18.66
C LEU A 25 -0.04 -1.21 -18.18
N GLN A 26 1.29 -1.15 -18.30
CA GLN A 26 2.13 -2.32 -18.05
C GLN A 26 2.04 -2.78 -16.58
N ASN A 27 1.71 -1.87 -15.66
CA ASN A 27 1.63 -2.09 -14.22
C ASN A 27 0.45 -1.29 -13.61
N PRO A 28 -0.81 -1.77 -13.69
CA PRO A 28 -1.97 -1.05 -13.16
C PRO A 28 -1.92 -0.82 -11.63
N GLU A 29 -1.20 -1.68 -10.90
CA GLU A 29 -0.96 -1.57 -9.46
C GLU A 29 -0.24 -0.28 -9.06
N GLU A 30 0.53 0.33 -9.97
CA GLU A 30 1.24 1.59 -9.71
C GLU A 30 0.32 2.79 -9.52
N PHE A 31 -0.92 2.70 -10.02
CA PHE A 31 -1.95 3.74 -9.85
C PHE A 31 -2.73 3.58 -8.54
N VAL A 32 -2.56 2.46 -7.83
CA VAL A 32 -3.26 2.23 -6.57
C VAL A 32 -2.58 3.02 -5.46
N ASN A 33 -3.36 3.84 -4.76
CA ASN A 33 -2.93 4.54 -3.55
C ASN A 33 -3.70 3.97 -2.34
N PRO A 34 -3.07 3.10 -1.52
CA PRO A 34 -3.70 2.52 -0.33
C PRO A 34 -4.08 3.55 0.76
N LEU A 35 -3.57 4.78 0.69
CA LEU A 35 -3.85 5.83 1.66
C LEU A 35 -5.16 6.59 1.36
N ILE A 36 -5.78 6.37 0.19
CA ILE A 36 -7.07 7.00 -0.13
C ILE A 36 -8.12 6.59 0.92
N GLY A 37 -8.70 7.59 1.58
CA GLY A 37 -9.70 7.41 2.65
C GLY A 37 -9.14 7.36 4.08
N SER A 38 -7.81 7.34 4.25
CA SER A 38 -7.15 7.27 5.57
C SER A 38 -7.14 8.59 6.35
N LEU A 39 -7.33 9.72 5.68
CA LEU A 39 -7.59 11.01 6.32
C LEU A 39 -9.07 11.11 6.69
N SER A 40 -9.49 10.34 7.69
CA SER A 40 -10.87 10.27 8.17
C SER A 40 -10.94 10.44 9.69
N LYS A 41 -12.07 10.95 10.18
CA LYS A 41 -12.35 11.12 11.61
C LYS A 41 -13.66 10.43 11.98
N PRO A 42 -13.88 10.05 13.26
CA PRO A 42 -15.17 9.49 13.70
C PRO A 42 -16.38 10.37 13.35
N SER A 43 -16.19 11.69 13.38
CA SER A 43 -17.24 12.67 13.07
C SER A 43 -17.53 12.83 11.58
N LEU A 44 -16.56 12.55 10.70
CA LEU A 44 -16.70 12.71 9.25
C LEU A 44 -15.72 11.78 8.52
N SER A 45 -16.29 10.85 7.76
CA SER A 45 -15.54 9.88 6.96
C SER A 45 -15.21 10.44 5.58
N ASN A 46 -13.95 10.32 5.18
CA ASN A 46 -13.52 10.42 3.78
C ASN A 46 -13.28 9.03 3.16
N GLY A 47 -13.67 7.96 3.85
CA GLY A 47 -13.50 6.57 3.44
C GLY A 47 -13.35 5.61 4.61
N ASN A 48 -12.79 6.06 5.73
CA ASN A 48 -12.51 5.23 6.93
C ASN A 48 -11.68 3.98 6.60
N THR A 49 -10.68 4.13 5.74
CA THR A 49 -9.77 3.07 5.30
C THR A 49 -8.45 3.13 6.09
N TYR A 50 -7.69 2.04 6.01
CA TYR A 50 -6.29 1.97 6.42
C TYR A 50 -5.49 1.39 5.25
N PRO A 51 -4.18 1.72 5.11
CA PRO A 51 -3.36 1.19 4.04
C PRO A 51 -3.11 -0.30 4.25
N ALA A 52 -3.95 -1.14 3.65
CA ALA A 52 -3.82 -2.58 3.68
C ALA A 52 -2.76 -3.05 2.69
N VAL A 53 -1.69 -3.65 3.21
CA VAL A 53 -0.69 -4.37 2.43
C VAL A 53 -1.11 -5.83 2.42
N THR A 54 -1.51 -6.33 1.25
CA THR A 54 -2.05 -7.68 1.09
C THR A 54 -2.05 -8.11 -0.37
N VAL A 55 -2.09 -9.43 -0.58
CA VAL A 55 -2.56 -10.00 -1.86
C VAL A 55 -4.10 -9.93 -1.93
N PRO A 56 -4.71 -10.01 -3.14
CA PRO A 56 -6.16 -10.07 -3.27
C PRO A 56 -6.76 -11.19 -2.41
N HIS A 57 -7.73 -10.85 -1.56
CA HIS A 57 -8.38 -11.78 -0.62
C HIS A 57 -7.42 -12.50 0.34
N GLY A 58 -6.28 -11.89 0.67
CA GLY A 58 -5.38 -12.40 1.69
C GLY A 58 -6.11 -12.63 3.02
N MET A 59 -5.78 -13.73 3.69
CA MET A 59 -6.34 -14.05 5.00
C MET A 59 -5.82 -13.07 6.05
N ASN A 60 -4.52 -12.75 5.99
CA ASN A 60 -3.85 -11.87 6.93
C ASN A 60 -3.44 -10.56 6.22
N LEU A 61 -4.07 -9.44 6.58
CA LEU A 61 -3.69 -8.12 6.08
C LEU A 61 -2.64 -7.52 7.02
N TRP A 62 -1.78 -6.66 6.47
CA TRP A 62 -0.79 -5.91 7.24
C TRP A 62 -0.96 -4.41 7.05
N THR A 63 -0.73 -3.63 8.10
CA THR A 63 -0.86 -2.17 8.04
C THR A 63 0.03 -1.50 9.09
N PRO A 64 0.59 -0.31 8.82
CA PRO A 64 1.11 0.55 9.88
C PRO A 64 0.01 0.91 10.88
N GLN A 65 0.35 0.91 12.16
CA GLN A 65 -0.57 1.29 13.23
C GLN A 65 -0.12 2.63 13.82
N THR A 66 -0.97 3.65 13.72
CA THR A 66 -0.78 4.95 14.39
C THR A 66 -1.72 5.11 15.59
N GLY A 67 -2.94 4.55 15.51
CA GLY A 67 -3.95 4.56 16.57
C GLY A 67 -3.63 3.59 17.71
N LYS A 68 -4.12 3.91 18.92
CA LYS A 68 -3.93 3.06 20.11
C LYS A 68 -4.49 1.66 19.93
N ASN A 69 -3.96 0.69 20.66
CA ASN A 69 -4.49 -0.68 20.67
C ASN A 69 -6.00 -0.69 21.00
N GLY A 70 -6.78 -1.40 20.19
CA GLY A 70 -8.25 -1.48 20.31
C GLY A 70 -9.03 -0.32 19.69
N ASN A 71 -8.36 0.73 19.20
CA ASN A 71 -9.03 1.79 18.44
C ASN A 71 -9.29 1.35 16.99
N GLY A 72 -10.55 1.47 16.53
CA GLY A 72 -10.94 1.16 15.16
C GLY A 72 -10.26 2.04 14.10
N TRP A 73 -9.88 3.27 14.44
CA TRP A 73 -9.02 4.11 13.58
C TRP A 73 -7.55 3.73 13.79
N GLN A 74 -7.20 2.51 13.37
CA GLN A 74 -5.86 1.94 13.58
C GLN A 74 -4.75 2.68 12.82
N TYR A 75 -5.10 3.35 11.73
CA TYR A 75 -4.26 4.30 11.01
C TYR A 75 -5.08 5.53 10.64
N THR A 76 -4.52 6.71 10.86
CA THR A 76 -5.04 7.98 10.31
C THR A 76 -3.90 8.77 9.69
N TYR A 77 -4.17 9.40 8.55
CA TYR A 77 -3.18 10.16 7.79
C TYR A 77 -2.65 11.39 8.53
N ASP A 78 -3.40 11.94 9.49
CA ASP A 78 -2.97 13.10 10.28
C ASP A 78 -2.23 12.72 11.57
N ALA A 79 -1.92 11.43 11.77
CA ALA A 79 -1.15 10.99 12.92
C ALA A 79 0.36 11.09 12.67
N ASP A 80 1.10 11.54 13.68
CA ASP A 80 2.54 11.78 13.52
C ASP A 80 3.43 10.59 13.92
N LYS A 81 2.85 9.55 14.53
CA LYS A 81 3.60 8.43 15.09
C LYS A 81 3.06 7.07 14.70
N ILE A 82 3.97 6.15 14.42
CA ILE A 82 3.70 4.73 14.25
C ILE A 82 4.13 3.98 15.52
N ARG A 83 3.26 3.09 16.00
CA ARG A 83 3.48 2.27 17.21
C ARG A 83 3.65 0.77 16.92
N GLY A 84 3.62 0.40 15.65
CA GLY A 84 3.90 -0.95 15.17
C GLY A 84 3.43 -1.17 13.73
N ILE A 85 3.91 -2.25 13.13
CA ILE A 85 3.36 -2.85 11.92
C ILE A 85 2.45 -3.99 12.38
N LYS A 86 1.15 -3.88 12.08
CA LYS A 86 0.10 -4.70 12.66
C LYS A 86 -0.46 -5.68 11.63
N GLN A 87 -0.59 -6.95 12.03
CA GLN A 87 -1.48 -7.90 11.34
C GLN A 87 -2.93 -7.61 11.77
N THR A 88 -3.84 -7.47 10.82
CA THR A 88 -5.22 -7.02 11.03
C THR A 88 -6.19 -7.86 10.18
N HIS A 89 -7.42 -7.99 10.66
CA HIS A 89 -8.58 -8.53 9.93
C HIS A 89 -9.77 -7.55 9.95
N GLN A 90 -9.54 -6.32 10.43
CA GLN A 90 -10.57 -5.30 10.61
C GLN A 90 -11.28 -4.95 9.29
N PRO A 91 -12.61 -5.14 9.17
CA PRO A 91 -13.32 -4.74 7.96
C PRO A 91 -13.76 -3.27 7.99
N SER A 92 -13.91 -2.66 9.17
CA SER A 92 -14.25 -1.25 9.36
C SER A 92 -13.88 -0.80 10.79
N PRO A 93 -13.67 0.51 11.03
CA PRO A 93 -13.39 1.00 12.39
C PRO A 93 -14.52 0.70 13.38
N TRP A 94 -15.76 0.53 12.89
CA TRP A 94 -16.94 0.28 13.73
C TRP A 94 -17.06 -1.17 14.20
N MET A 95 -16.69 -2.12 13.33
CA MET A 95 -16.65 -3.55 13.66
C MET A 95 -15.42 -3.91 14.49
N ASN A 96 -14.36 -3.10 14.37
CA ASN A 96 -13.06 -3.35 15.00
C ASN A 96 -12.40 -4.65 14.49
N ASP A 97 -11.38 -5.11 15.20
CA ASP A 97 -10.44 -6.10 14.72
C ASP A 97 -10.41 -7.37 15.59
N TYR A 98 -9.85 -8.46 15.04
CA TYR A 98 -9.64 -9.73 15.72
C TYR A 98 -8.37 -10.41 15.21
N GLY A 99 -7.84 -11.40 15.95
CA GLY A 99 -6.67 -12.17 15.51
C GLY A 99 -5.42 -11.32 15.23
N MET A 100 -5.29 -10.20 15.94
CA MET A 100 -4.32 -9.14 15.66
C MET A 100 -3.11 -9.20 16.58
N PHE A 101 -1.96 -8.81 16.05
CA PHE A 101 -0.74 -8.53 16.81
C PHE A 101 0.10 -7.51 16.03
N SER A 102 1.08 -6.89 16.68
CA SER A 102 2.00 -5.94 16.03
C SER A 102 3.47 -6.21 16.35
N ILE A 103 4.31 -5.89 15.38
CA ILE A 103 5.77 -5.93 15.47
C ILE A 103 6.28 -4.49 15.37
N MET A 104 7.13 -4.07 16.29
CA MET A 104 7.75 -2.74 16.27
C MET A 104 9.26 -2.88 16.48
N PRO A 105 10.09 -2.57 15.47
CA PRO A 105 11.52 -2.49 15.66
C PRO A 105 11.85 -1.21 16.46
N ILE A 106 12.77 -1.35 17.41
CA ILE A 106 13.24 -0.24 18.24
C ILE A 106 14.75 -0.33 18.43
N THR A 107 15.40 0.80 18.71
CA THR A 107 16.80 0.86 19.14
C THR A 107 16.90 1.44 20.56
N GLY A 108 18.08 1.32 21.16
CA GLY A 108 18.32 1.77 22.54
C GLY A 108 17.63 0.88 23.58
N LYS A 109 16.96 1.50 24.56
CA LYS A 109 16.41 0.76 25.71
C LYS A 109 15.07 0.13 25.35
N MET A 110 14.91 -1.16 25.65
CA MET A 110 13.66 -1.91 25.42
C MET A 110 12.41 -1.23 26.03
N ARG A 111 11.34 -1.12 25.24
CA ARG A 111 10.03 -0.59 25.64
C ARG A 111 8.93 -1.49 25.13
N PHE A 112 8.03 -1.89 26.02
CA PHE A 112 6.85 -2.67 25.64
C PHE A 112 5.60 -1.79 25.50
N ASN A 113 5.47 -0.74 26.33
CA ASN A 113 4.33 0.17 26.28
C ASN A 113 4.20 0.81 24.88
N GLU A 114 2.98 0.85 24.36
CA GLU A 114 2.72 1.29 22.98
C GLU A 114 3.05 2.77 22.74
N ASP A 115 2.86 3.64 23.73
CA ASP A 115 3.13 5.07 23.61
C ASP A 115 4.64 5.34 23.78
N GLU A 116 5.35 4.52 24.58
CA GLU A 116 6.79 4.65 24.79
C GLU A 116 7.65 4.12 23.62
N ARG A 117 7.16 3.11 22.89
CA ARG A 117 7.88 2.54 21.73
C ARG A 117 7.57 3.24 20.41
N ALA A 118 6.53 4.07 20.37
CA ALA A 118 6.07 4.74 19.16
C ALA A 118 7.14 5.69 18.61
N SER A 119 7.25 5.74 17.28
CA SER A 119 8.25 6.54 16.57
C SER A 119 7.60 7.59 15.70
N TRP A 120 8.16 8.79 15.67
CA TRP A 120 7.82 9.79 14.65
C TRP A 120 8.12 9.26 13.24
N PHE A 121 7.24 9.59 12.30
CA PHE A 121 7.42 9.30 10.88
C PHE A 121 6.87 10.46 10.02
N SER A 122 7.14 10.43 8.72
CA SER A 122 6.55 11.35 7.75
C SER A 122 6.09 10.59 6.51
N HIS A 123 4.98 11.00 5.91
CA HIS A 123 4.55 10.48 4.60
C HIS A 123 5.58 10.70 3.49
N LYS A 124 6.52 11.64 3.67
CA LYS A 124 7.64 11.84 2.72
C LYS A 124 8.65 10.68 2.74
N SER A 125 8.70 9.94 3.84
CA SER A 125 9.56 8.77 4.05
C SER A 125 8.72 7.51 4.26
N GLU A 126 7.51 7.49 3.67
CA GLU A 126 6.59 6.37 3.67
C GLU A 126 6.32 5.97 2.22
N VAL A 127 6.42 4.67 1.95
CA VAL A 127 5.99 4.07 0.68
C VAL A 127 4.82 3.15 1.00
N SER A 128 3.67 3.43 0.40
CA SER A 128 2.46 2.62 0.56
C SER A 128 2.01 2.08 -0.79
N LYS A 129 2.16 0.77 -1.00
CA LYS A 129 1.70 0.02 -2.16
C LYS A 129 0.90 -1.20 -1.69
N PRO A 130 -0.04 -1.73 -2.48
CA PRO A 130 -0.81 -2.92 -2.08
C PRO A 130 0.07 -4.13 -1.73
N TYR A 131 1.21 -4.27 -2.43
CA TYR A 131 2.12 -5.41 -2.32
C TYR A 131 3.37 -5.14 -1.47
N TYR A 132 3.59 -3.88 -1.04
CA TYR A 132 4.80 -3.49 -0.32
C TYR A 132 4.56 -2.22 0.51
N TYR A 133 5.05 -2.22 1.74
CA TYR A 133 5.09 -1.04 2.58
C TYR A 133 6.47 -0.83 3.16
N SER A 134 6.89 0.44 3.22
CA SER A 134 8.14 0.86 3.84
C SER A 134 7.95 2.16 4.60
N VAL A 135 8.55 2.25 5.78
CA VAL A 135 8.56 3.48 6.55
C VAL A 135 9.87 3.64 7.32
N TYR A 136 10.35 4.88 7.35
CA TYR A 136 11.44 5.28 8.23
C TYR A 136 10.90 5.72 9.60
N LEU A 137 11.43 5.11 10.66
CA LEU A 137 11.06 5.36 12.06
C LEU A 137 12.13 6.25 12.69
N ALA A 138 11.87 7.56 12.74
CA ALA A 138 12.88 8.57 13.04
C ALA A 138 13.46 8.46 14.45
N ASP A 139 12.65 8.08 15.45
CA ASP A 139 13.12 7.94 16.84
C ASP A 139 14.06 6.75 17.03
N HIS A 140 14.02 5.77 16.12
CA HIS A 140 14.80 4.53 16.23
C HIS A 140 15.91 4.43 15.18
N ASP A 141 15.93 5.33 14.21
CA ASP A 141 16.78 5.26 13.02
C ASP A 141 16.68 3.92 12.27
N VAL A 142 15.46 3.38 12.19
CA VAL A 142 15.19 2.09 11.54
C VAL A 142 14.29 2.29 10.34
N THR A 143 14.63 1.65 9.22
CA THR A 143 13.69 1.47 8.11
C THR A 143 13.01 0.10 8.24
N ALA A 144 11.69 0.10 8.32
CA ALA A 144 10.87 -1.10 8.40
C ALA A 144 10.12 -1.34 7.08
N GLU A 145 10.31 -2.51 6.50
CA GLU A 145 9.70 -2.91 5.23
C GLU A 145 8.91 -4.21 5.39
N ILE A 146 7.80 -4.35 4.66
CA ILE A 146 6.98 -5.56 4.69
C ILE A 146 6.37 -5.88 3.32
N THR A 147 6.40 -7.17 2.96
CA THR A 147 5.68 -7.75 1.82
C THR A 147 4.91 -9.00 2.26
N PRO A 148 3.59 -9.06 2.03
CA PRO A 148 2.76 -10.18 2.44
C PRO A 148 2.57 -11.24 1.34
N THR A 149 2.16 -12.41 1.78
CA THR A 149 1.49 -13.47 0.99
C THR A 149 0.06 -13.61 1.51
N GLU A 150 -0.67 -14.66 1.14
CA GLU A 150 -2.03 -14.89 1.67
C GLU A 150 -2.09 -15.00 3.21
N ARG A 151 -1.07 -15.58 3.85
CA ARG A 151 -1.09 -15.91 5.30
C ARG A 151 0.21 -15.59 6.05
N ALA A 152 1.30 -15.33 5.33
CA ALA A 152 2.59 -14.96 5.89
C ALA A 152 3.02 -13.58 5.40
N ALA A 153 4.01 -12.97 6.04
CA ALA A 153 4.69 -11.80 5.53
C ALA A 153 6.18 -11.88 5.82
N GLN A 154 6.98 -11.26 4.95
CA GLN A 154 8.40 -11.06 5.17
C GLN A 154 8.63 -9.62 5.61
N LEU A 155 9.28 -9.45 6.76
CA LEU A 155 9.74 -8.16 7.22
C LEU A 155 11.24 -8.03 6.93
N ARG A 156 11.66 -6.85 6.46
CA ARG A 156 13.06 -6.45 6.40
C ARG A 156 13.24 -5.21 7.28
N LEU A 157 14.19 -5.29 8.19
CA LEU A 157 14.47 -4.26 9.18
C LEU A 157 15.90 -3.81 9.00
N THR A 158 16.09 -2.56 8.57
CA THR A 158 17.42 -1.97 8.37
C THR A 158 17.74 -1.10 9.57
N TYR A 159 18.63 -1.60 10.42
CA TYR A 159 19.10 -0.92 11.63
C TYR A 159 20.29 -0.01 11.33
N PRO A 160 20.56 1.01 12.18
CA PRO A 160 21.75 1.85 12.05
C PRO A 160 23.02 1.05 12.41
N ASP A 161 24.17 1.50 11.90
CA ASP A 161 25.42 0.75 12.02
C ASP A 161 25.94 0.63 13.46
N SER A 162 25.69 1.60 14.35
CA SER A 162 25.88 1.57 15.81
C SER A 162 25.46 2.90 16.42
#